data_AF-A0A8H6Y7F6-F1
#
_entry.id   AF-A0A8H6Y7F6-F1
#
_cell.length_a   1.000
_cell.length_b   1.000
_cell.length_c   1.000
_cell.angle_alpha   90.00
_cell.angle_beta   90.00
_cell.angle_gamma   90.00
#
_symmetry.space_group_name_H-M   'P 1'
#
loop_
_entity.id
_entity.type
_entity.pdbx_description
1 polymer ?
#
loop_
_entity_poly.entity_id
_entity_poly.type
_entity_poly.pdbx_seq_one_letter_code
_entity_poly.pdbx_strand_id
1 'polypeptide(L)'
;MSFGFGVGDIVLVTNLAWKLYKGFKDSSQDFRRMSMEIVSLHAVLTETREFMDENGDQLDGPRKDRLGTLIQGCLASLQELEALYVRYESLSTQRQRTWDRMRFGLADLSEVRQRLILNTTLLTSFTAALVKFNKISLAPLRLFTLWISQASAQFDYIVE
;
A
#
# COMPACT_ATOMS: atom_id res chain seq x y z
N MET A 1 10.08 -21.69 2.60
CA MET A 1 11.20 -20.80 2.98
C MET A 1 10.98 -19.48 2.26
N SER A 2 10.48 -18.45 2.93
CA SER A 2 10.36 -17.12 2.35
C SER A 2 11.70 -16.41 2.49
N PHE A 3 12.27 -15.99 1.37
CA PHE A 3 13.26 -14.91 1.37
C PHE A 3 12.62 -13.75 2.13
N GLY A 4 13.33 -13.20 3.12
CA GLY A 4 12.76 -12.28 4.10
C GLY A 4 12.10 -11.09 3.42
N PHE A 5 10.76 -11.03 3.50
CA PHE A 5 9.99 -9.89 3.04
C PHE A 5 10.45 -8.64 3.82
N GLY A 6 10.80 -7.58 3.10
CA GLY A 6 11.39 -6.38 3.69
C GLY A 6 10.80 -5.09 3.15
N VAL A 7 11.25 -3.98 3.75
CA VAL A 7 10.90 -2.62 3.30
C VAL A 7 11.22 -2.43 1.81
N GLY A 8 12.32 -3.02 1.33
CA GLY A 8 12.72 -2.95 -0.08
C GLY A 8 11.65 -3.44 -1.06
N ASP A 9 10.92 -4.49 -0.69
CA ASP A 9 9.81 -5.00 -1.51
C ASP A 9 8.66 -3.99 -1.56
N ILE A 10 8.33 -3.36 -0.43
CA ILE A 10 7.29 -2.31 -0.37
C ILE A 10 7.69 -1.13 -1.25
N VAL A 11 8.96 -0.72 -1.22
CA VAL A 11 9.50 0.35 -2.09
C VAL A 11 9.34 -0.01 -3.57
N LEU A 12 9.68 -1.24 -3.94
CA LEU A 12 9.54 -1.72 -5.32
C LEU A 12 8.09 -1.62 -5.79
N VAL A 13 7.15 -2.15 -4.99
CA VAL A 13 5.72 -2.14 -5.33
C VAL A 13 5.16 -0.71 -5.39
N THR A 14 5.58 0.17 -4.48
CA THR A 14 5.20 1.59 -4.46
C THR A 14 5.67 2.30 -5.73
N ASN A 15 6.92 2.09 -6.13
CA ASN A 15 7.48 2.69 -7.34
C ASN A 15 6.78 2.19 -8.60
N LEU A 16 6.45 0.90 -8.67
CA LEU A 16 5.69 0.33 -9.78
C LEU A 16 4.29 0.95 -9.87
N ALA A 17 3.59 1.07 -8.74
CA ALA A 17 2.27 1.71 -8.69
C ALA A 17 2.35 3.16 -9.22
N TRP A 18 3.36 3.93 -8.79
CA TRP A 18 3.54 5.30 -9.26
C TRP A 18 3.84 5.40 -10.75
N LYS A 19 4.67 4.50 -11.28
CA LYS A 19 4.99 4.41 -12.71
C LYS A 19 3.72 4.15 -13.53
N LEU A 20 2.92 3.17 -13.12
CA LEU A 20 1.68 2.82 -13.83
C LEU A 20 0.65 3.95 -13.76
N TYR A 21 0.47 4.57 -12.60
CA TYR A 21 -0.39 5.74 -12.46
C TYR A 21 -0.05 6.83 -13.49
N LYS A 22 1.24 7.16 -13.65
CA LYS A 22 1.69 8.17 -14.60
C LYS A 22 1.38 7.81 -16.06
N GLY A 23 1.50 6.55 -16.45
CA GLY A 23 1.12 6.11 -17.80
C GLY A 23 -0.39 6.12 -18.02
N PHE A 24 -1.16 5.80 -16.98
CA PHE A 24 -2.60 5.52 -17.13
C PHE A 24 -3.44 6.79 -17.05
N LYS A 25 -3.01 7.79 -16.27
CA LYS A 25 -3.79 9.01 -16.02
C LYS A 25 -4.11 9.81 -17.30
N ASP A 26 -3.22 9.75 -18.29
CA ASP A 26 -3.33 10.48 -19.56
C ASP A 26 -3.80 9.60 -20.72
N SER A 27 -4.05 8.31 -20.47
CA SER A 27 -4.49 7.33 -21.47
C SER A 27 -6.02 7.36 -21.68
N SER A 28 -6.55 6.32 -22.35
CA SER A 28 -7.96 6.11 -22.63
C SER A 28 -8.81 6.11 -21.35
N GLN A 29 -10.13 6.28 -21.49
CA GLN A 29 -11.03 6.46 -20.35
C GLN A 29 -10.96 5.30 -19.34
N ASP A 30 -10.78 4.07 -19.81
CA ASP A 30 -10.76 2.89 -18.94
C ASP A 30 -9.46 2.76 -18.15
N PHE A 31 -8.30 3.03 -18.77
CA PHE A 31 -7.03 3.13 -18.05
C PHE A 31 -7.03 4.30 -17.07
N ARG A 32 -7.63 5.43 -17.45
CA ARG A 32 -7.81 6.59 -16.56
C ARG A 32 -8.66 6.24 -15.34
N ARG A 33 -9.72 5.45 -15.48
CA ARG A 33 -10.51 4.96 -14.33
C ARG A 33 -9.67 4.09 -13.40
N MET A 34 -8.82 3.22 -13.96
CA MET A 34 -7.91 2.44 -13.13
C MET A 34 -6.81 3.26 -12.48
N SER A 35 -6.38 4.37 -13.07
CA SER A 35 -5.40 5.26 -12.43
C SER A 35 -5.84 5.74 -11.04
N MET A 36 -7.16 5.87 -10.81
CA MET A 36 -7.73 6.22 -9.50
C MET A 36 -7.56 5.09 -8.47
N GLU A 37 -7.68 3.83 -8.90
CA GLU A 37 -7.45 2.69 -8.02
C GLU A 37 -5.95 2.53 -7.72
N ILE A 38 -5.09 2.75 -8.73
CA ILE A 38 -3.63 2.66 -8.57
C ILE A 38 -3.12 3.75 -7.63
N VAL A 39 -3.62 4.98 -7.72
CA VAL A 39 -3.18 6.07 -6.81
C VAL A 39 -3.65 5.82 -5.37
N SER A 40 -4.83 5.23 -5.19
CA SER A 40 -5.31 4.78 -3.87
C SER A 40 -4.37 3.72 -3.28
N LEU A 41 -4.02 2.70 -4.07
CA LEU A 41 -3.04 1.69 -3.66
C LEU A 41 -1.68 2.31 -3.33
N HIS A 42 -1.19 3.24 -4.15
CA HIS A 42 0.07 3.94 -3.90
C HIS A 42 0.08 4.67 -2.56
N ALA A 43 -1.02 5.37 -2.22
CA ALA A 43 -1.14 6.05 -0.93
C ALA A 43 -1.04 5.06 0.23
N VAL A 44 -1.78 3.95 0.17
CA VAL A 44 -1.75 2.91 1.21
C VAL A 44 -0.36 2.28 1.31
N LEU A 45 0.29 1.97 0.19
CA LEU A 45 1.66 1.42 0.19
C LEU A 45 2.67 2.39 0.82
N THR A 46 2.50 3.70 0.60
CA THR A 46 3.33 4.73 1.20
C THR A 46 3.14 4.76 2.72
N GLU A 47 1.89 4.76 3.20
CA GLU A 47 1.59 4.68 4.63
C GLU A 47 2.13 3.40 5.26
N THR A 48 1.97 2.25 4.59
CA THR A 48 2.51 0.97 5.05
C THR A 48 4.04 1.02 5.14
N ARG A 49 4.70 1.63 4.15
CA ARG A 49 6.15 1.81 4.13
C ARG A 49 6.61 2.67 5.30
N GLU A 50 6.02 3.85 5.50
CA GLU A 50 6.37 4.75 6.60
C GLU A 50 6.24 4.04 7.95
N PHE A 51 5.15 3.29 8.15
CA PHE A 51 4.98 2.49 9.35
C PHE A 51 6.08 1.43 9.53
N MET A 52 6.48 0.76 8.44
CA MET A 52 7.54 -0.26 8.46
C MET A 52 8.93 0.34 8.66
N ASP A 53 9.20 1.53 8.14
CA ASP A 53 10.44 2.27 8.35
C ASP A 53 10.60 2.65 9.83
N GLU A 54 9.51 3.06 10.49
CA GLU A 54 9.53 3.44 11.91
C GLU A 54 9.47 2.26 12.88
N ASN A 55 8.74 1.20 12.54
CA ASN A 55 8.32 0.18 13.51
C ASN A 55 8.56 -1.26 13.04
N GLY A 56 9.22 -1.44 11.89
CA GLY A 56 9.42 -2.76 11.27
C GLY A 56 10.12 -3.76 12.18
N ASP A 57 11.06 -3.33 13.02
CA ASP A 57 11.77 -4.21 13.95
C ASP A 57 10.88 -4.76 15.08
N GLN A 58 9.80 -4.06 15.41
CA GLN A 58 8.87 -4.41 16.49
C GLN A 58 7.74 -5.34 16.02
N LEU A 59 7.61 -5.59 14.71
CA LEU A 59 6.61 -6.53 14.20
C LEU A 59 7.04 -7.98 14.45
N ASP A 60 6.09 -8.78 14.92
CA ASP A 60 6.28 -10.23 15.02
C ASP A 60 6.35 -10.90 13.64
N GLY A 61 6.97 -12.09 13.60
CA GLY A 61 7.14 -12.88 12.38
C GLY A 61 5.83 -13.10 11.62
N PRO A 62 4.73 -13.55 12.29
CA PRO A 62 3.46 -13.79 11.60
C PRO A 62 2.85 -12.54 10.96
N ARG A 63 2.94 -11.34 11.58
CA ARG A 63 2.46 -10.10 10.95
C ARG A 63 3.34 -9.70 9.78
N LYS A 64 4.66 -9.90 9.86
CA LYS A 64 5.58 -9.66 8.72
C LYS A 64 5.27 -10.58 7.54
N ASP A 65 5.06 -11.87 7.79
CA ASP A 65 4.73 -12.84 6.74
C ASP A 65 3.38 -12.52 6.09
N ARG A 66 2.38 -12.14 6.89
CA ARG A 66 1.08 -11.71 6.40
C ARG A 66 1.18 -10.44 5.57
N LEU A 67 1.97 -9.46 6.01
CA LEU A 67 2.23 -8.25 5.24
C LEU A 67 2.87 -8.57 3.90
N GLY A 68 3.88 -9.44 3.89
CA GLY A 68 4.55 -9.87 2.67
C GLY A 68 3.61 -10.54 1.68
N THR A 69 2.69 -11.36 2.17
CA THR A 69 1.66 -11.97 1.33
C THR A 69 0.75 -10.93 0.68
N LEU A 70 0.33 -9.90 1.44
CA LEU A 70 -0.52 -8.82 0.92
C LEU A 70 0.21 -7.96 -0.12
N ILE A 71 1.47 -7.62 0.14
CA ILE A 71 2.30 -6.82 -0.77
C ILE A 71 2.58 -7.61 -2.05
N GLN A 72 2.84 -8.91 -1.95
CA GLN A 72 3.01 -9.77 -3.12
C GLN A 72 1.73 -9.87 -3.96
N GLY A 73 0.56 -9.91 -3.32
CA GLY A 73 -0.73 -9.84 -4.00
C GLY A 73 -0.89 -8.53 -4.79
N CYS A 74 -0.53 -7.40 -4.16
CA CYS A 74 -0.53 -6.09 -4.82
C CYS A 74 0.43 -6.06 -6.01
N LEU A 75 1.66 -6.57 -5.85
CA LEU A 75 2.66 -6.64 -6.91
C LEU A 75 2.15 -7.44 -8.11
N ALA A 76 1.59 -8.63 -7.87
CA ALA A 76 1.07 -9.49 -8.93
C ALA A 76 -0.03 -8.79 -9.74
N SER A 77 -0.97 -8.11 -9.07
CA SER A 77 -2.02 -7.33 -9.75
C SER A 77 -1.45 -6.17 -10.56
N LEU A 78 -0.45 -5.45 -10.04
CA LEU A 78 0.20 -4.36 -10.76
C LEU A 78 1.01 -4.85 -11.97
N GLN A 79 1.67 -6.00 -11.88
CA GLN A 79 2.44 -6.59 -13.00
C GLN A 79 1.53 -7.07 -14.13
N GLU A 80 0.41 -7.73 -13.80
CA GLU A 80 -0.60 -8.11 -14.79
C GLU A 80 -1.19 -6.86 -15.48
N LEU A 81 -1.39 -5.80 -14.71
CA LEU A 81 -1.85 -4.52 -15.21
C LEU A 81 -0.83 -3.85 -16.15
N GLU A 82 0.45 -3.88 -15.78
CA GLU A 82 1.55 -3.41 -16.63
C GLU A 82 1.58 -4.19 -17.95
N ALA A 83 1.45 -5.52 -17.91
CA ALA A 83 1.44 -6.36 -19.10
C ALA A 83 0.28 -6.03 -20.04
N LEU A 84 -0.93 -5.81 -19.51
CA LEU A 84 -2.09 -5.38 -20.29
C LEU A 84 -1.86 -4.01 -20.93
N TYR A 85 -1.28 -3.07 -20.20
CA TYR A 85 -1.01 -1.73 -20.70
C TYR A 85 0.09 -1.71 -21.77
N VAL A 86 1.19 -2.43 -21.57
CA VAL A 86 2.25 -2.58 -22.58
C VAL A 86 1.69 -3.19 -23.86
N ARG A 87 0.82 -4.20 -23.74
CA ARG A 87 0.12 -4.77 -24.89
C ARG A 87 -0.73 -3.72 -25.59
N TYR A 88 -1.50 -2.91 -24.86
CA TYR A 88 -2.30 -1.84 -25.42
C TYR A 88 -1.47 -0.76 -26.13
N GLU A 89 -0.36 -0.31 -25.54
CA GLU A 89 0.54 0.67 -26.16
C GLU A 89 1.21 0.13 -27.43
N SER A 90 1.50 -1.17 -27.50
CA SER A 90 2.08 -1.80 -28.69
C SER A 90 1.12 -1.86 -29.89
N LEU A 91 -0.18 -1.60 -29.70
CA LEU A 91 -1.16 -1.61 -30.77
C LEU A 91 -1.08 -0.33 -31.61
N SER A 92 -1.32 -0.45 -32.92
CA SER A 92 -1.52 0.73 -33.77
C SER A 92 -2.78 1.50 -33.34
N THR A 93 -2.85 2.81 -33.61
CA THR A 93 -3.98 3.66 -33.20
C THR A 93 -5.35 3.12 -33.65
N GLN A 94 -5.44 2.51 -34.83
CA GLN A 94 -6.66 1.87 -35.30
C GLN A 94 -7.05 0.67 -34.42
N ARG A 95 -6.08 -0.15 -34.05
CA ARG A 95 -6.29 -1.32 -33.18
C ARG A 95 -6.58 -0.92 -31.72
N GLN A 96 -6.00 0.17 -31.22
CA GLN A 96 -6.35 0.73 -29.92
C GLN A 96 -7.82 1.16 -29.87
N ARG A 97 -8.30 1.86 -30.90
CA ARG A 97 -9.73 2.20 -31.03
C ARG A 97 -10.62 0.97 -31.12
N THR A 98 -10.16 -0.09 -31.79
CA THR A 98 -10.87 -1.37 -31.85
C THR A 98 -10.87 -2.06 -30.48
N TRP A 99 -9.76 -2.02 -29.74
CA TRP A 99 -9.63 -2.55 -28.39
C TRP A 99 -10.59 -1.87 -27.42
N ASP A 100 -10.64 -0.53 -27.44
CA ASP A 100 -11.57 0.26 -26.61
C ASP A 100 -13.04 -0.04 -26.94
N ARG A 101 -13.34 -0.45 -28.18
CA ARG A 101 -14.69 -0.85 -28.62
C ARG A 101 -15.02 -2.31 -28.31
N MET A 102 -14.01 -3.17 -28.20
CA MET A 102 -14.21 -4.60 -27.95
C MET A 102 -14.32 -4.88 -26.46
N ARG A 103 -15.46 -5.43 -26.05
CA ARG A 103 -15.74 -5.77 -24.64
C ARG A 103 -14.74 -6.76 -24.03
N PHE A 104 -14.05 -7.55 -24.86
CA PHE A 104 -13.07 -8.55 -24.39
C PHE A 104 -11.82 -7.92 -23.74
N GLY A 105 -11.26 -6.86 -24.32
CA GLY A 105 -10.11 -6.17 -23.71
C GLY A 105 -10.45 -5.45 -22.40
N LEU A 106 -11.72 -5.09 -22.23
CA LEU A 106 -12.26 -4.45 -21.02
C LEU A 106 -12.65 -5.47 -19.94
N ALA A 107 -12.99 -6.70 -20.31
CA ALA A 107 -13.31 -7.77 -19.37
C ALA A 107 -12.08 -8.15 -18.54
N ASP A 108 -10.94 -8.38 -19.20
CA ASP A 108 -9.66 -8.66 -18.53
C ASP A 108 -9.26 -7.50 -17.61
N LEU A 109 -9.43 -6.26 -18.08
CA LEU A 109 -9.17 -5.05 -17.31
C LEU A 109 -10.03 -4.97 -16.05
N SER A 110 -11.31 -5.33 -16.17
CA SER A 110 -12.26 -5.28 -15.05
C SER A 110 -11.94 -6.31 -13.97
N GLU A 111 -11.48 -7.50 -14.36
CA GLU A 111 -11.08 -8.55 -13.42
C GLU A 111 -9.83 -8.16 -12.65
N VAL A 112 -8.81 -7.64 -13.36
CA VAL A 112 -7.59 -7.14 -12.72
C VAL A 112 -7.91 -5.98 -11.78
N ARG A 113 -8.82 -5.08 -12.18
CA ARG A 113 -9.28 -3.99 -11.31
C ARG A 113 -9.95 -4.52 -10.04
N GLN A 114 -10.82 -5.52 -10.12
CA GLN A 114 -11.45 -6.10 -8.94
C GLN A 114 -10.42 -6.70 -7.98
N ARG A 115 -9.45 -7.44 -8.51
CA ARG A 115 -8.32 -7.96 -7.71
C ARG A 115 -7.52 -6.85 -7.05
N LEU A 116 -7.22 -5.78 -7.79
CA LEU A 116 -6.49 -4.62 -7.27
C LEU A 116 -7.24 -3.95 -6.11
N ILE A 117 -8.56 -3.75 -6.26
CA ILE A 117 -9.42 -3.18 -5.21
C ILE A 117 -9.41 -4.07 -3.97
N LEU A 118 -9.54 -5.39 -4.14
CA LEU A 118 -9.51 -6.34 -3.03
C LEU A 118 -8.17 -6.30 -2.30
N ASN A 119 -7.05 -6.37 -3.03
CA ASN A 119 -5.71 -6.31 -2.47
C ASN A 119 -5.46 -4.98 -1.74
N THR A 120 -5.89 -3.86 -2.32
CA THR A 120 -5.81 -2.54 -1.69
C THR A 120 -6.61 -2.50 -0.40
N THR A 121 -7.86 -2.96 -0.42
CA THR A 121 -8.74 -2.97 0.75
C THR A 121 -8.17 -3.82 1.88
N LEU A 122 -7.65 -5.01 1.55
CA LEU A 122 -7.00 -5.89 2.50
C LEU A 122 -5.76 -5.23 3.11
N LEU A 123 -4.91 -4.61 2.29
CA LEU A 123 -3.72 -3.90 2.74
C LEU A 123 -4.08 -2.69 3.62
N THR A 124 -5.07 -1.88 3.25
CA THR A 124 -5.56 -0.75 4.06
C THR A 124 -6.05 -1.22 5.42
N SER A 125 -6.88 -2.28 5.45
CA SER A 125 -7.42 -2.81 6.70
C SER A 125 -6.32 -3.33 7.63
N PHE A 126 -5.31 -3.99 7.05
CA PHE A 126 -4.18 -4.52 7.80
C PHE A 126 -3.26 -3.41 8.30
N THR A 127 -2.95 -2.42 7.46
CA THR A 127 -2.14 -1.24 7.84
C THR A 127 -2.82 -0.45 8.96
N ALA A 128 -4.14 -0.24 8.86
CA ALA A 128 -4.90 0.41 9.92
C ALA A 128 -4.86 -0.39 11.24
N ALA A 129 -4.90 -1.72 11.18
CA ALA A 129 -4.74 -2.56 12.37
C ALA A 129 -3.33 -2.40 12.97
N LEU A 130 -2.28 -2.44 12.15
CA LEU A 130 -0.88 -2.27 12.59
C LEU A 130 -0.66 -0.93 13.31
N VAL A 131 -1.14 0.17 12.73
CA VAL A 131 -1.03 1.51 13.32
C VAL A 131 -1.77 1.60 14.66
N LYS A 132 -2.97 0.99 14.77
CA LYS A 132 -3.74 0.96 16.02
C LYS A 132 -3.02 0.20 17.13
N PHE A 133 -2.53 -1.00 16.84
CA PHE A 133 -1.82 -1.82 17.84
C PHE A 133 -0.55 -1.13 18.36
N ASN A 134 0.18 -0.44 17.47
CA ASN A 134 1.36 0.32 17.87
C ASN A 134 1.00 1.47 18.84
N LYS A 135 0.01 2.31 18.48
CA LYS A 135 -0.40 3.43 19.33
C LYS A 135 -0.90 3.00 20.71
N ILE A 136 -1.60 1.86 20.80
CA ILE A 136 -2.10 1.32 22.07
C ILE A 136 -0.94 0.82 22.95
N SER A 137 0.07 0.18 22.37
CA SER A 137 1.24 -0.31 23.11
C SER A 137 2.06 0.81 23.75
N LEU A 138 2.10 2.00 23.13
CA LEU A 138 2.84 3.16 23.64
C LEU A 138 2.05 4.02 24.65
N ALA A 139 0.74 3.84 24.74
CA ALA A 139 -0.12 4.59 25.68
C ALA A 139 0.28 4.43 27.16
N PRO A 140 0.53 3.23 27.70
CA PRO A 140 0.92 3.09 29.11
C PRO A 140 2.27 3.72 29.43
N LEU A 141 3.23 3.70 28.49
CA LEU A 141 4.54 4.33 28.69
C LEU A 141 4.44 5.86 28.74
N ARG A 142 3.56 6.47 27.95
CA ARG A 142 3.31 7.92 27.99
C ARG A 142 2.66 8.35 29.31
N LEU A 143 1.72 7.56 29.82
CA LEU A 143 1.12 7.81 31.13
C LEU A 143 2.16 7.67 32.24
N PHE A 144 3.08 6.70 32.13
CA PHE A 144 4.18 6.53 33.07
C PHE A 144 5.15 7.73 33.05
N THR A 145 5.53 8.26 31.88
CA THR A 145 6.39 9.46 31.80
C THR A 145 5.70 10.71 32.33
N LEU A 146 4.39 10.85 32.10
CA LEU A 146 3.61 11.95 32.65
C LEU A 146 3.49 11.83 34.17
N TRP A 147 3.30 10.62 34.69
CA TRP A 147 3.29 10.37 36.13
C TRP A 147 4.65 10.68 36.76
N ILE A 148 5.78 10.30 36.13
CA ILE A 148 7.12 10.66 36.59
C ILE A 148 7.31 12.19 36.60
N SER A 149 6.90 12.87 35.53
CA SER A 149 7.03 14.33 35.44
C SER A 149 6.15 15.07 36.46
N GLN A 150 4.97 14.53 36.76
CA GLN A 150 4.08 15.08 37.77
C GLN A 150 4.64 14.86 39.17
N ALA A 151 5.19 13.67 39.44
CA ALA A 151 5.82 13.34 40.72
C ALA A 151 7.08 14.18 40.99
N SER A 152 7.90 14.47 39.97
CA SER A 152 9.09 15.32 40.14
C SER A 152 8.72 16.78 40.44
N ALA A 153 7.73 17.34 39.74
CA ALA A 153 7.26 18.71 39.97
C ALA A 153 6.68 18.90 41.38
N GLN A 154 6.11 17.84 41.97
CA GLN A 154 5.55 17.87 43.31
C GLN A 154 6.62 17.74 44.40
N PHE A 155 7.78 17.17 44.07
CA PHE A 155 8.93 17.07 44.97
C PHE A 155 9.68 18.41 45.08
N ASP A 156 9.80 19.15 43.98
CA ASP A 156 10.43 20.48 43.96
C ASP A 156 9.65 21.52 44.80
N TYR A 157 8.32 21.36 44.92
CA TYR A 157 7.46 22.27 45.69
C TYR A 157 7.53 22.07 47.22
N ILE A 158 8.19 21.02 47.71
CA ILE A 158 8.28 20.67 49.14
C ILE A 158 9.64 21.08 49.74
N VAL A 159 10.61 21.46 48.90
CA VAL A 159 12.00 21.76 49.31
C VAL A 159 12.30 23.28 49.38
N GLU A 160 11.34 24.14 49.06
CA GLU A 160 11.36 25.60 49.37
C GLU A 160 10.61 25.92 50.68
#